data_AF-A0AAU4GJG3-F1
#
_entry.id   AF-A0AAU4GJG3-F1
#
_cell.length_a   1.000
_cell.length_b   1.000
_cell.length_c   1.000
_cell.angle_alpha   90.00
_cell.angle_beta   90.00
_cell.angle_gamma   90.00
#
_symmetry.space_group_name_H-M   'P 1'
#
loop_
_entity.id
_entity.type
_entity.pdbx_description
1 polymer ?
#
loop_
_entity_poly.entity_id
_entity_poly.type
_entity_poly.pdbx_seq_one_letter_code
_entity_poly.pdbx_strand_id
1 'polypeptide(L)'
;MRKRNVIATMVTFGAMLLSASAFGGASATAAPAAPTGVPLPPSSCSAVYFDIELGQGVDVFCNQAPATYQVIAQCNNGVEFWSSDGTVTVAYAAPSIALCRGGLLAPAEIISYYVIE
;
A
#
# COMPACT_ATOMS: atom_id res chain seq x y z
N MET A 1 9.48 -48.75 3.34
CA MET A 1 8.32 -47.85 3.15
C MET A 1 8.62 -46.94 1.94
N ARG A 2 7.98 -47.13 0.78
CA ARG A 2 7.01 -46.18 0.15
C ARG A 2 7.33 -44.70 0.52
N LYS A 3 7.56 -43.73 -0.38
CA LYS A 3 7.08 -43.51 -1.77
C LYS A 3 7.80 -42.30 -2.41
N ARG A 4 8.09 -42.42 -3.72
CA ARG A 4 8.04 -41.41 -4.83
C ARG A 4 9.06 -40.25 -4.79
N ASN A 5 10.14 -40.22 -5.58
CA ASN A 5 10.29 -40.16 -7.06
C ASN A 5 9.39 -39.12 -7.76
N VAL A 6 9.99 -37.99 -8.18
CA VAL A 6 9.73 -37.23 -9.43
C VAL A 6 11.05 -36.50 -9.75
N ILE A 7 11.96 -37.08 -10.55
CA ILE A 7 12.07 -37.02 -12.01
C ILE A 7 12.16 -35.59 -12.55
N ALA A 8 13.38 -35.30 -13.02
CA ALA A 8 13.80 -34.16 -13.81
C ALA A 8 12.93 -33.92 -15.05
N THR A 9 12.81 -32.66 -15.48
CA THR A 9 12.56 -32.36 -16.90
C THR A 9 13.24 -31.04 -17.27
N MET A 10 14.32 -31.17 -18.04
CA MET A 10 14.89 -30.16 -18.92
C MET A 10 13.79 -29.51 -19.77
N VAL A 11 13.81 -28.18 -19.92
CA VAL A 11 13.53 -27.56 -21.23
C VAL A 11 14.48 -26.38 -21.42
N THR A 12 15.08 -26.42 -22.60
CA THR A 12 16.20 -25.64 -23.10
C THR A 12 15.70 -24.46 -23.97
N PHE A 13 16.64 -23.57 -24.30
CA PHE A 13 16.67 -22.66 -25.45
C PHE A 13 15.95 -21.31 -25.35
N GLY A 14 16.73 -20.26 -25.65
CA GLY A 14 16.19 -19.06 -26.27
C GLY A 14 16.99 -17.80 -25.98
N ALA A 15 18.25 -17.75 -26.39
CA ALA A 15 18.92 -16.46 -26.55
C ALA A 15 18.22 -15.68 -27.68
N MET A 16 17.44 -14.67 -27.32
CA MET A 16 16.89 -13.69 -28.25
C MET A 16 17.60 -12.35 -28.01
N LEU A 17 18.62 -12.12 -28.82
CA LEU A 17 19.23 -10.81 -29.01
C LEU A 17 18.23 -9.90 -29.74
N LEU A 18 17.76 -8.84 -29.09
CA LEU A 18 17.18 -7.69 -29.77
C LEU A 18 17.66 -6.38 -29.13
N SER A 19 18.67 -5.80 -29.79
CA SER A 19 18.74 -4.41 -30.25
C SER A 19 18.10 -3.30 -29.40
N ALA A 20 18.99 -2.46 -28.86
CA ALA A 20 19.00 -0.99 -28.94
C ALA A 20 17.68 -0.22 -28.88
N SER A 21 17.54 0.60 -27.84
CA SER A 21 16.99 1.97 -27.92
C SER A 21 17.38 2.73 -26.65
N ALA A 22 18.29 3.69 -26.80
CA ALA A 22 18.49 4.72 -25.80
C ALA A 22 17.22 5.59 -25.75
N PHE A 23 16.52 5.58 -24.62
CA PHE A 23 15.61 6.66 -24.23
C PHE A 23 15.93 7.01 -22.79
N GLY A 24 16.77 8.04 -22.63
CA GLY A 24 16.83 8.80 -21.39
C GLY A 24 15.48 9.50 -21.21
N GLY A 25 14.54 8.80 -20.61
CA GLY A 25 13.34 9.41 -20.04
C GLY A 25 13.70 9.90 -18.66
N ALA A 26 13.90 11.21 -18.50
CA ALA A 26 13.78 11.83 -17.20
C ALA A 26 12.34 11.59 -16.72
N SER A 27 12.14 10.54 -15.93
CA SER A 27 10.92 10.32 -15.19
C SER A 27 10.85 11.43 -14.14
N ALA A 28 10.28 12.56 -14.53
CA ALA A 28 9.69 13.50 -13.60
C ALA A 28 8.57 12.72 -12.90
N THR A 29 8.89 12.10 -11.77
CA THR A 29 7.91 11.59 -10.82
C THR A 29 7.08 12.78 -10.38
N ALA A 30 5.92 12.97 -11.01
CA ALA A 30 4.90 13.85 -10.49
C ALA A 30 4.56 13.31 -9.10
N ALA A 31 4.96 14.04 -8.06
CA ALA A 31 4.50 13.75 -6.71
C ALA A 31 2.97 13.81 -6.73
N PRO A 32 2.27 12.79 -6.20
CA PRO A 32 0.82 12.86 -6.11
C PRO A 32 0.44 14.10 -5.30
N ALA A 33 -0.49 14.89 -5.82
CA ALA A 33 -1.02 16.03 -5.09
C ALA A 33 -1.67 15.50 -3.82
N ALA A 34 -1.21 15.98 -2.66
CA ALA A 34 -1.79 15.58 -1.39
C ALA A 34 -3.28 15.97 -1.37
N PRO A 35 -4.20 15.06 -1.02
CA PRO A 35 -5.61 15.38 -0.91
C PRO A 35 -5.81 16.52 0.10
N THR A 36 -6.39 17.62 -0.38
CA THR A 36 -6.73 18.78 0.44
C THR A 36 -7.93 18.44 1.32
N GLY A 37 -7.72 18.32 2.64
CA GLY A 37 -8.78 18.02 3.60
C GLY A 37 -8.46 16.88 4.57
N VAL A 38 -7.32 16.20 4.40
CA VAL A 38 -6.93 15.12 5.30
C VAL A 38 -6.43 15.66 6.66
N PRO A 39 -6.91 15.11 7.79
CA PRO A 39 -6.37 15.42 9.12
C PRO A 39 -4.86 15.17 9.22
N LEU A 40 -4.14 16.15 9.79
CA LEU A 40 -2.69 16.05 10.02
C LEU A 40 -2.37 14.82 10.89
N PRO A 41 -1.27 14.09 10.61
CA PRO A 41 -0.82 13.01 11.48
C PRO A 41 -0.59 13.45 12.92
N PRO A 42 -0.64 12.52 13.90
CA PRO A 42 -0.01 12.73 15.19
C PRO A 42 1.44 13.17 14.96
N SER A 43 1.97 14.13 15.72
CA SER A 43 3.28 14.77 15.48
C SER A 43 4.48 13.79 15.44
N SER A 44 4.30 12.56 15.90
CA SER A 44 5.27 11.47 15.90
C SER A 44 5.22 10.55 14.67
N CYS A 45 4.24 10.73 13.80
CA CYS A 45 3.98 9.88 12.64
C CYS A 45 3.93 10.68 11.34
N SER A 46 4.32 10.05 10.24
CA SER A 46 4.11 10.54 8.88
C SER A 46 3.12 9.64 8.17
N ALA A 47 2.23 10.21 7.36
CA ALA A 47 1.28 9.47 6.56
C ALA A 47 1.42 9.80 5.07
N VAL A 48 1.30 8.77 4.23
CA VAL A 48 1.31 8.87 2.77
C VAL A 48 0.05 8.22 2.24
N TYR A 49 -0.69 8.96 1.41
CA TYR A 49 -1.88 8.46 0.72
C TYR A 49 -1.50 7.93 -0.65
N PHE A 50 -2.13 6.85 -1.06
CA PHE A 50 -1.96 6.27 -2.38
C PHE A 50 -3.29 5.71 -2.90
N ASP A 51 -3.48 5.77 -4.21
CA ASP A 51 -4.66 5.19 -4.85
C ASP A 51 -4.43 3.69 -5.12
N ILE A 52 -5.51 2.92 -4.99
CA ILE A 52 -5.55 1.49 -5.34
C ILE A 52 -6.70 1.24 -6.32
N GLU A 53 -6.73 0.06 -6.92
CA GLU A 53 -7.86 -0.35 -7.75
C GLU A 53 -9.15 -0.30 -6.92
N LEU A 54 -10.06 0.61 -7.31
CA LEU A 54 -11.34 0.87 -6.65
C LEU A 54 -11.25 1.46 -5.23
N GLY A 55 -10.17 2.16 -4.89
CA GLY A 55 -10.19 2.99 -3.68
C GLY A 55 -8.86 3.62 -3.31
N GLN A 56 -8.62 3.78 -2.00
CA GLN A 56 -7.44 4.46 -1.47
C GLN A 56 -6.80 3.69 -0.30
N GLY A 57 -5.51 3.88 -0.13
CA GLY A 57 -4.71 3.39 0.97
C GLY A 57 -4.00 4.52 1.70
N VAL A 58 -3.72 4.30 2.98
CA VAL A 58 -2.84 5.15 3.78
C VAL A 58 -1.75 4.29 4.38
N ASP A 59 -0.51 4.72 4.16
CA ASP A 59 0.69 4.19 4.79
C ASP A 59 1.07 5.15 5.92
N VAL A 60 1.08 4.64 7.16
CA VAL A 60 1.47 5.42 8.35
C VAL A 60 2.73 4.86 8.96
N PHE A 61 3.77 5.68 8.98
CA PHE A 61 5.04 5.39 9.63
C PHE A 61 5.20 6.22 10.89
N CYS A 62 5.36 5.57 12.03
CA CYS A 62 5.57 6.25 13.31
C CYS A 62 7.01 6.07 13.79
N ASN A 63 7.67 7.23 14.02
CA ASN A 63 8.96 7.27 14.67
C ASN A 63 8.76 7.15 16.18
N GLN A 64 7.88 7.94 16.79
CA GLN A 64 7.69 7.91 18.25
C GLN A 64 6.32 7.33 18.62
N ALA A 65 6.13 6.04 18.34
CA ALA A 65 4.99 5.25 18.83
C ALA A 65 5.48 4.23 19.89
N PRO A 66 4.60 3.65 20.71
CA PRO A 66 4.94 2.49 21.55
C PRO A 66 5.40 1.31 20.71
N ALA A 67 5.85 0.25 21.41
CA ALA A 67 6.50 -0.90 20.81
C ALA A 67 5.74 -1.45 19.59
N THR A 68 4.41 -1.43 19.61
CA THR A 68 3.55 -1.77 18.48
C THR A 68 2.52 -0.69 18.22
N TYR A 69 2.08 -0.55 16.97
CA TYR A 69 0.98 0.33 16.61
C TYR A 69 0.21 -0.21 15.40
N GLN A 70 -1.01 0.29 15.22
CA GLN A 70 -1.89 -0.02 14.09
C GLN A 70 -2.63 1.24 13.63
N VAL A 71 -2.67 1.49 12.33
CA VAL A 71 -3.51 2.54 11.75
C VAL A 71 -4.93 2.02 11.55
N ILE A 72 -5.93 2.85 11.86
CA ILE A 72 -7.33 2.62 11.54
C ILE A 72 -7.77 3.74 10.60
N ALA A 73 -8.11 3.39 9.36
CA ALA A 73 -8.61 4.33 8.37
C ALA A 73 -10.14 4.43 8.45
N GLN A 74 -10.67 5.64 8.36
CA GLN A 74 -12.10 5.89 8.14
C GLN A 74 -12.34 6.00 6.63
N CYS A 75 -13.21 5.14 6.13
CA CYS A 75 -13.50 4.99 4.72
C CYS A 75 -14.89 5.53 4.39
N ASN A 76 -15.03 6.04 3.17
CA ASN A 76 -16.28 6.48 2.59
C ASN A 76 -16.33 6.08 1.11
N ASN A 77 -17.48 5.66 0.59
CA ASN A 77 -17.70 5.48 -0.86
C ASN A 77 -18.88 6.32 -1.39
N GLY A 78 -19.34 7.30 -0.60
CA GLY A 78 -20.48 8.15 -0.88
C GLY A 78 -21.83 7.57 -0.44
N VAL A 79 -21.91 6.28 -0.14
CA VAL A 79 -23.14 5.60 0.32
C VAL A 79 -23.00 4.95 1.70
N GLU A 80 -21.79 4.54 2.06
CA GLU A 80 -21.46 3.84 3.30
C GLU A 80 -20.20 4.43 3.94
N PHE A 81 -20.15 4.35 5.26
CA PHE A 81 -19.00 4.71 6.08
C PHE A 81 -18.59 3.51 6.93
N TRP A 82 -17.29 3.21 6.94
CA TRP A 82 -16.75 2.10 7.73
C TRP A 82 -15.31 2.38 8.14
N SER A 83 -14.78 1.56 9.06
CA SER A 83 -13.38 1.58 9.45
C SER A 83 -12.63 0.42 8.83
N SER A 84 -11.40 0.66 8.40
CA SER A 84 -10.50 -0.37 7.87
C SER A 84 -9.24 -0.43 8.70
N ASP A 85 -8.96 -1.64 9.19
CA ASP A 85 -7.82 -1.92 10.05
C ASP A 85 -6.55 -2.10 9.21
N GLY A 86 -5.48 -1.43 9.63
CA GLY A 86 -4.18 -1.58 9.03
C GLY A 86 -3.39 -2.77 9.59
N THR A 87 -2.17 -2.95 9.10
CA THR A 87 -1.26 -3.96 9.63
C THR A 87 -0.69 -3.56 10.99
N VAL A 88 -0.76 -4.43 12.00
CA VAL A 88 -0.04 -4.20 13.27
C VAL A 88 1.47 -4.30 13.02
N THR A 89 2.21 -3.28 13.43
CA THR A 89 3.66 -3.17 13.18
C THR A 89 4.39 -2.60 14.39
N VAL A 90 5.72 -2.62 14.34
CA VAL A 90 6.62 -2.08 15.37
C VAL A 90 7.08 -0.69 14.96
N ALA A 91 7.07 0.26 15.90
CA ALA A 91 7.63 1.60 15.69
C ALA A 91 9.07 1.53 15.17
N TYR A 92 9.46 2.44 14.27
CA TYR A 92 10.75 2.45 13.57
C TYR A 92 11.04 1.28 12.61
N ALA A 93 10.23 0.22 12.57
CA ALA A 93 10.56 -0.98 11.78
C ALA A 93 9.88 -0.99 10.41
N ALA A 94 8.57 -0.76 10.38
CA ALA A 94 7.76 -0.83 9.16
C ALA A 94 6.47 -0.02 9.33
N PRO A 95 5.88 0.47 8.23
CA PRO A 95 4.61 1.19 8.30
C PRO A 95 3.41 0.30 8.59
N SER A 96 2.35 0.92 9.11
CA SER A 96 1.02 0.33 9.20
C SER A 96 0.20 0.79 8.01
N ILE A 97 -0.34 -0.16 7.23
CA ILE A 97 -1.04 0.15 5.99
C ILE A 97 -2.50 -0.25 6.11
N ALA A 98 -3.42 0.72 6.00
CA ALA A 98 -4.86 0.47 5.90
C ALA A 98 -5.38 0.80 4.50
N LEU A 99 -6.38 0.03 4.05
CA LEU A 99 -6.94 0.13 2.70
C LEU A 99 -8.45 0.30 2.75
N CYS A 100 -8.96 1.33 2.11
CA CYS A 100 -10.37 1.50 1.81
C CYS A 100 -10.62 0.98 0.40
N ARG A 101 -11.32 -0.16 0.28
CA ARG A 101 -11.73 -0.74 -1.00
C ARG A 101 -13.21 -0.52 -1.21
N GLY A 102 -13.55 0.06 -2.36
CA GLY A 102 -14.91 0.24 -2.82
C GLY A 102 -15.28 -0.75 -3.91
N GLY A 103 -16.41 -0.48 -4.56
CA GLY A 103 -16.90 -1.22 -5.72
C GLY A 103 -16.62 -0.50 -7.04
N LEU A 104 -16.86 -1.18 -8.16
CA LEU A 104 -16.63 -0.63 -9.51
C LEU A 104 -17.38 0.69 -9.77
N LEU A 105 -18.56 0.86 -9.17
CA LEU A 105 -19.41 2.04 -9.32
C LEU A 105 -19.29 3.03 -8.15
N ALA A 106 -18.57 2.67 -7.10
CA ALA A 106 -18.44 3.44 -5.86
C ALA A 106 -17.04 3.19 -5.27
N PRO A 107 -15.98 3.79 -5.85
CA PRO A 107 -14.64 3.69 -5.30
C PRO A 107 -14.61 4.32 -3.90
N ALA A 108 -13.81 3.74 -3.00
CA ALA A 108 -13.72 4.21 -1.64
C ALA A 108 -12.57 5.20 -1.46
N GLU A 109 -12.76 6.22 -0.65
CA GLU A 109 -11.75 7.20 -0.25
C GLU A 109 -11.48 7.14 1.26
N ILE A 110 -10.31 7.60 1.66
CA ILE A 110 -9.96 7.77 3.07
C ILE A 110 -10.32 9.21 3.48
N ILE A 111 -11.26 9.33 4.41
CA ILE A 111 -11.68 10.65 4.94
C ILE A 111 -10.87 11.06 6.17
N SER A 112 -10.42 10.10 6.97
CA SER A 112 -9.54 10.33 8.13
C SER A 112 -8.87 9.04 8.55
N TYR A 113 -7.93 9.12 9.48
CA TYR A 113 -7.32 7.96 10.13
C TYR A 113 -6.91 8.33 11.55
N TYR A 114 -6.69 7.31 12.37
CA TYR A 114 -6.03 7.45 13.66
C TYR A 114 -5.14 6.24 13.92
N VAL A 115 -4.23 6.38 14.88
CA VAL A 115 -3.29 5.32 15.27
C VAL A 115 -3.69 4.81 16.65
N ILE A 116 -3.70 3.48 16.81
CA ILE A 116 -3.87 2.80 18.09
C ILE A 116 -2.58 2.06 18.48
N GLU A 117 -2.40 1.87 19.78
CA GLU A 117 -1.20 1.38 20.45
C GLU A 117 -1.42 0.02 21.10
#